data_AF-A0A1I7YJZ5-F1
#
_entry.id   AF-A0A1I7YJZ5-F1
#
_cell.length_a   1.000
_cell.length_b   1.000
_cell.length_c   1.000
_cell.angle_alpha   90.00
_cell.angle_beta   90.00
_cell.angle_gamma   90.00
#
_symmetry.space_group_name_H-M   'P 1'
#
loop_
_entity.id
_entity.type
_entity.pdbx_description
1 polymer ?
#
loop_
_entity_poly.entity_id
_entity_poly.type
_entity_poly.pdbx_seq_one_letter_code
_entity_poly.pdbx_strand_id
1 'polypeptide(L)'
;MKKLFDKCAVANKAVNVSLLFKDFTKIFNSAGLIDYAKYYSERKVFEKGRVVGFRNKGKDKLELQICCSGGWVWWTWSKARQSS
;
A
#
# COMPACT_ATOMS: atom_id res chain seq x y z
N MET A 1 -11.16 6.06 5.47
CA MET A 1 -9.96 5.57 4.75
C MET A 1 -9.13 4.59 5.56
N LYS A 2 -8.57 5.02 6.70
CA LYS A 2 -7.85 4.14 7.64
C LYS A 2 -8.63 2.86 7.96
N LYS A 3 -9.92 2.97 8.28
CA LYS A 3 -10.81 1.81 8.54
C LYS A 3 -10.96 0.85 7.33
N LEU A 4 -10.93 1.37 6.09
CA LEU A 4 -10.99 0.52 4.89
C LEU A 4 -9.65 -0.19 4.71
N PHE A 5 -8.56 0.56 4.81
CA PHE A 5 -7.21 0.01 4.74
C PHE A 5 -6.97 -1.06 5.80
N ASP A 6 -7.34 -0.79 7.06
CA ASP A 6 -7.20 -1.72 8.18
C ASP A 6 -7.96 -3.03 7.90
N LYS A 7 -9.19 -2.95 7.37
CA LYS A 7 -9.96 -4.14 6.99
C LYS A 7 -9.27 -4.94 5.88
N CYS A 8 -8.76 -4.27 4.84
CA CYS A 8 -8.05 -4.94 3.73
C CYS A 8 -6.73 -5.57 4.19
N ALA A 9 -5.95 -4.85 5.00
CA ALA A 9 -4.69 -5.33 5.55
C ALA A 9 -4.88 -6.51 6.50
N VAL A 10 -5.90 -6.48 7.37
CA VAL A 10 -6.22 -7.58 8.30
C VAL A 10 -6.83 -8.77 7.59
N ALA A 11 -7.64 -8.55 6.54
CA ALA A 11 -8.26 -9.65 5.79
C ALA A 11 -7.22 -10.56 5.12
N ASN A 12 -6.00 -10.06 4.85
CA ASN A 12 -4.93 -10.80 4.16
C ASN A 12 -5.41 -11.45 2.85
N LYS A 13 -6.28 -10.75 2.11
CA LYS A 13 -6.83 -11.16 0.81
C LYS A 13 -6.29 -10.28 -0.30
N ALA A 14 -6.12 -10.87 -1.48
CA ALA A 14 -5.76 -10.11 -2.67
C ALA A 14 -6.92 -9.18 -3.05
N VAL A 15 -6.71 -7.88 -2.94
CA VAL A 15 -7.72 -6.86 -3.20
C VAL A 15 -7.05 -5.72 -3.96
N ASN A 16 -7.77 -5.13 -4.91
CA ASN A 16 -7.40 -3.89 -5.55
C ASN A 16 -8.43 -2.81 -5.16
N VAL A 17 -7.95 -1.70 -4.61
CA VAL A 17 -8.77 -0.57 -4.20
C VAL A 17 -8.32 0.68 -4.96
N SER A 18 -9.23 1.26 -5.73
CA SER A 18 -9.02 2.51 -6.45
C SER A 18 -9.73 3.64 -5.72
N LEU A 19 -9.01 4.72 -5.43
CA LEU A 19 -9.54 5.89 -4.71
C LEU A 19 -9.13 7.17 -5.44
N LEU A 20 -10.09 8.07 -5.65
CA LEU A 20 -9.83 9.41 -6.19
C LEU A 20 -9.51 10.37 -5.04
N PHE A 21 -8.41 11.11 -5.16
CA PHE A 21 -7.97 12.07 -4.15
C PHE A 21 -7.67 13.44 -4.75
N LYS A 22 -8.22 14.48 -4.12
CA LYS A 22 -7.80 15.87 -4.38
C LYS A 22 -6.37 16.14 -3.88
N ASP A 23 -5.98 15.55 -2.73
CA ASP A 23 -4.66 15.76 -2.10
C ASP A 23 -3.87 14.44 -1.95
N PHE A 24 -3.44 13.84 -3.07
CA PHE A 24 -2.72 12.55 -3.07
C PHE A 24 -1.34 12.61 -2.39
N THR A 25 -0.72 13.79 -2.31
CA THR A 25 0.57 14.01 -1.64
C THR A 25 0.55 13.68 -0.14
N LYS A 26 -0.62 13.82 0.51
CA LYS A 26 -0.79 13.50 1.94
C LYS A 26 -0.80 11.99 2.25
N ILE A 27 -0.98 11.13 1.24
CA ILE A 27 -1.05 9.67 1.42
C ILE A 27 0.34 9.05 1.63
N PHE A 28 1.38 9.66 1.05
CA PHE A 28 2.75 9.16 1.07
C PHE A 28 3.64 9.73 2.17
N ASN A 29 3.21 10.82 2.82
CA ASN A 29 3.93 11.40 3.94
C ASN A 29 3.84 10.45 5.15
N SER A 30 4.93 10.37 5.92
CA SER A 30 5.03 9.54 7.13
C SER A 30 4.05 9.94 8.24
N ALA A 31 3.56 11.19 8.22
CA ALA A 31 2.44 11.68 9.04
C ALA A 31 1.06 11.44 8.38
N GLY A 32 1.01 10.64 7.32
CA GLY A 32 -0.18 10.38 6.51
C GLY A 32 -1.26 9.62 7.27
N LEU A 33 -2.46 9.58 6.67
CA LEU A 33 -3.68 8.97 7.25
C LEU A 33 -3.54 7.49 7.65
N ILE A 34 -2.52 6.79 7.15
CA ILE A 34 -2.26 5.37 7.35
C ILE A 34 -0.84 5.21 7.89
N ASP A 35 -0.75 4.59 9.05
CA ASP A 35 0.52 4.15 9.61
C ASP A 35 0.92 2.81 8.97
N TYR A 36 1.62 2.88 7.84
CA TYR A 36 2.08 1.69 7.13
C TYR A 36 3.10 0.88 7.94
N ALA A 37 3.85 1.52 8.85
CA ALA A 37 4.86 0.85 9.67
C ALA A 37 4.23 -0.15 10.66
N LYS A 38 2.97 0.08 11.05
CA LYS A 38 2.18 -0.88 11.83
C LYS A 38 1.96 -2.23 11.11
N TYR A 39 1.82 -2.21 9.79
CA TYR A 39 1.44 -3.39 9.00
C TYR A 39 2.61 -4.02 8.23
N TYR A 40 3.59 -3.20 7.86
CA TYR A 40 4.69 -3.57 6.97
C TYR A 40 6.02 -3.17 7.59
N SER A 41 7.01 -4.06 7.46
CA SER A 41 8.35 -3.85 8.00
C SER A 41 9.26 -3.16 7.01
N GLU A 42 8.93 -3.21 5.72
CA GLU A 42 9.78 -2.72 4.65
C GLU A 42 8.98 -1.79 3.72
N ARG A 43 9.63 -0.69 3.32
CA ARG A 43 9.12 0.27 2.33
C ARG A 43 10.13 0.36 1.20
N LYS A 44 9.68 0.09 -0.02
CA LYS A 44 10.47 0.22 -1.24
C LYS A 44 9.82 1.25 -2.15
N VAL A 45 10.53 2.32 -2.44
CA VAL A 45 10.08 3.32 -3.43
C VAL A 45 10.61 2.89 -4.79
N PHE A 46 9.71 2.59 -5.73
CA PHE A 46 10.08 2.22 -7.10
C PHE A 46 10.17 3.45 -7.99
N GLU A 47 9.23 4.39 -7.83
CA GLU A 47 9.23 5.67 -8.53
C GLU A 47 8.81 6.75 -7.54
N LYS A 48 9.65 7.77 -7.35
CA LYS A 48 9.46 8.79 -6.32
C LYS A 48 8.13 9.51 -6.53
N GLY A 49 7.21 9.33 -5.59
CA GLY A 49 5.88 9.96 -5.62
C GLY A 49 4.84 9.29 -6.53
N ARG A 50 5.20 8.22 -7.25
CA ARG A 50 4.26 7.46 -8.09
C ARG A 50 4.06 6.02 -7.63
N VAL A 51 5.12 5.30 -7.31
CA VAL A 51 5.02 3.87 -6.99
C VAL A 51 5.81 3.54 -5.73
N VAL A 52 5.11 3.02 -4.72
CA VAL A 52 5.68 2.59 -3.45
C VAL A 52 5.17 1.20 -3.13
N GLY A 53 6.08 0.26 -2.89
CA GLY A 53 5.77 -1.06 -2.36
C GLY A 53 6.02 -1.12 -0.85
N PHE A 54 5.19 -1.88 -0.17
CA PHE A 54 5.33 -2.21 1.23
C PHE A 54 5.33 -3.73 1.37
N ARG A 55 6.33 -4.23 2.09
CA ARG A 55 6.56 -5.66 2.27
C ARG A 55 6.64 -6.02 3.73
N ASN A 56 6.32 -7.27 4.01
CA ASN A 56 6.49 -7.87 5.32
C ASN A 56 7.51 -9.01 5.20
N LYS A 57 8.29 -9.25 6.24
CA LYS A 57 9.30 -10.33 6.25
C LYS A 57 8.68 -11.72 6.31
N GLY A 58 7.41 -11.83 6.72
CA GLY A 58 6.67 -13.10 6.76
C GLY A 58 6.15 -13.53 5.39
N LYS A 59 6.42 -14.78 5.00
CA LYS A 59 6.02 -15.38 3.70
C LYS A 59 4.49 -15.46 3.50
N ASP A 60 3.72 -15.39 4.58
CA ASP A 60 2.25 -15.53 4.56
C ASP A 60 1.49 -14.21 4.41
N LYS A 61 2.18 -13.06 4.44
CA LYS A 61 1.56 -11.74 4.38
C LYS A 61 1.65 -11.16 2.98
N LEU A 62 0.54 -10.62 2.49
CA LEU A 62 0.48 -9.96 1.19
C LEU A 62 1.34 -8.70 1.17
N GLU A 63 1.99 -8.45 0.03
CA GLU A 63 2.66 -7.19 -0.26
C GLU A 63 1.62 -6.17 -0.70
N LEU A 64 1.80 -4.91 -0.29
CA LEU A 64 1.00 -3.79 -0.75
C LEU A 64 1.79 -2.99 -1.76
N GLN A 65 1.21 -2.76 -2.93
CA GLN A 65 1.70 -1.80 -3.90
C GLN A 65 0.76 -0.61 -3.96
N ILE A 66 1.32 0.58 -3.83
CA ILE A 66 0.62 1.85 -3.97
C ILE A 66 1.11 2.50 -5.25
N CYS A 67 0.18 2.74 -6.18
CA CYS A 67 0.43 3.47 -7.41
C CYS A 67 -0.40 4.76 -7.41
N CYS A 68 0.17 5.87 -7.85
CA CYS A 68 -0.51 7.15 -7.96
C CYS A 68 -0.30 7.77 -9.34
N SER A 69 -1.39 8.08 -10.02
CA SER A 69 -1.38 8.78 -11.31
C SER A 69 -2.65 9.62 -11.46
N GLY A 70 -2.50 10.86 -11.92
CA GLY A 70 -3.65 11.72 -12.27
C GLY A 70 -4.67 11.94 -11.14
N GLY A 71 -4.22 12.00 -9.88
CA GLY A 71 -5.10 12.15 -8.70
C GLY A 71 -5.76 10.85 -8.22
N TRP A 72 -5.52 9.73 -8.89
CA TRP A 72 -5.94 8.41 -8.44
C TRP A 72 -4.85 7.75 -7.62
N VAL A 73 -5.28 6.99 -6.61
CA VAL A 73 -4.44 6.12 -5.81
C VAL A 73 -5.00 4.71 -5.91
N TRP A 74 -4.14 3.79 -6.33
CA TRP A 74 -4.42 2.37 -6.37
C TRP A 74 -3.65 1.68 -5.26
N TRP A 75 -4.37 0.89 -4.47
CA TRP A 75 -3.79 -0.04 -3.51
C TRP A 75 -4.02 -1.44 -3.99
N THR A 76 -2.93 -2.15 -4.24
CA THR A 76 -2.96 -3.54 -4.68
C THR A 76 -2.33 -4.39 -3.61
N TRP A 77 -3.12 -5.24 -2.96
CA TRP A 77 -2.62 -6.32 -2.13
C TRP A 77 -2.45 -7.56 -3.00
N SER A 78 -1.23 -8.06 -3.08
CA SER A 78 -0.90 -9.25 -3.86
C SER A 78 0.08 -10.14 -3.09
N LYS A 79 0.08 -11.44 -3.39
CA LYS A 79 1.09 -12.35 -2.82
C LYS A 79 2.48 -11.84 -3.20
N ALA A 80 3.43 -11.96 -2.29
CA ALA A 80 4.83 -11.71 -2.61
C ALA A 80 5.18 -12.54 -3.86
N ARG A 81 5.79 -11.90 -4.87
CA ARG A 81 6.32 -12.65 -6.01
C ARG A 81 7.41 -13.55 -5.42
N GLN A 82 7.11 -14.83 -5.26
CA GLN A 82 8.15 -15.83 -5.08
C GLN A 82 8.99 -15.76 -6.36
N SER A 83 10.16 -15.14 -6.26
CA SER A 83 11.22 -15.36 -7.22
C SER A 83 11.63 -16.82 -7.06
N SER A 84 10.98 -17.71 -7.81
CA SER A 84 11.49 -19.04 -8.10
C SER A 84 12.80 -18.93 -8.90
#